data_AF-A0A5B7WYU5-F1
#
_entry.id   AF-A0A5B7WYU5-F1
#
_cell.length_a   1.000
_cell.length_b   1.000
_cell.length_c   1.000
_cell.angle_alpha   90.00
_cell.angle_beta   90.00
_cell.angle_gamma   90.00
#
_symmetry.space_group_name_H-M   'P 1'
#
loop_
_entity.id
_entity.type
_entity.pdbx_description
1 polymer ?
#
loop_
_entity_poly.entity_id
_entity_poly.type
_entity_poly.pdbx_seq_one_letter_code
_entity_poly.pdbx_strand_id
1 'polypeptide(L)'
;MTAAVECGFGAVSSSEKEVTIERQPRAAYEDSFVPHATDLLRGIGLLLLPWAYAVAGPAAFLAAALSWGGQWALRYFASTRWRDALGQLVLLGATVFSALGAYALIEWLDLAVHGLLMGVVVGLLHGTLRTTGLMNGTSPGGAWWRFVILVALGALLAVLWEIGEWAGYRLLDPRIGVGYDDTMGDLLAGLAGSALAASGVFRTDRALRGAGRGENEPG
;
A
#
# COMPACT_ATOMS: atom_id res chain seq x y z
N MET A 1 36.29 -55.93 -49.79
CA MET A 1 35.33 -55.01 -50.41
C MET A 1 34.56 -54.37 -49.27
N THR A 2 35.00 -53.19 -48.87
CA THR A 2 34.59 -52.51 -47.64
C THR A 2 33.92 -51.21 -48.09
N ALA A 3 32.66 -51.01 -47.72
CA ALA A 3 31.98 -49.73 -47.86
C ALA A 3 31.50 -49.34 -46.46
N ALA A 4 32.12 -48.31 -45.88
CA ALA A 4 31.60 -47.59 -44.73
C ALA A 4 31.41 -46.15 -45.18
N VAL A 5 30.15 -45.71 -45.12
CA VAL A 5 29.68 -44.36 -45.40
C VAL A 5 29.93 -43.51 -44.15
N GLU A 6 30.75 -42.47 -44.27
CA GLU A 6 30.85 -41.43 -43.24
C GLU A 6 29.63 -40.51 -43.34
N CYS A 7 28.82 -40.48 -42.28
CA CYS A 7 27.73 -39.52 -42.12
C CYS A 7 28.23 -38.40 -41.20
N GLY A 8 28.49 -37.22 -41.78
CA GLY A 8 28.97 -36.04 -41.04
C GLY A 8 27.90 -35.50 -40.09
N PHE A 9 28.18 -35.50 -38.80
CA PHE A 9 27.38 -34.82 -37.78
C PHE A 9 27.83 -33.36 -37.70
N GLY A 10 27.06 -32.45 -38.30
CA GLY A 10 27.25 -31.01 -38.15
C GLY A 10 26.85 -30.60 -36.73
N ALA A 11 27.81 -30.11 -35.94
CA ALA A 11 27.55 -29.51 -34.64
C ALA A 11 26.81 -28.18 -34.83
N VAL A 12 25.51 -28.15 -34.55
CA VAL A 12 24.76 -26.91 -34.35
C VAL A 12 25.13 -26.37 -32.98
N SER A 13 25.93 -25.30 -32.98
CA SER A 13 26.21 -24.50 -31.78
C SER A 13 24.93 -23.77 -31.35
N SER A 14 24.24 -24.33 -30.37
CA SER A 14 23.14 -23.66 -29.68
C SER A 14 23.74 -22.65 -28.69
N SER A 15 23.85 -21.40 -29.13
CA SER A 15 24.00 -20.25 -28.24
C SER A 15 22.70 -20.11 -27.44
N GLU A 16 22.59 -20.79 -26.30
CA GLU A 16 21.59 -20.47 -25.28
C GLU A 16 21.82 -19.03 -24.83
N LYS A 17 21.03 -18.11 -25.36
CA LYS A 17 20.86 -16.79 -24.76
C LYS A 17 20.16 -17.04 -23.43
N GLU A 18 20.93 -16.99 -22.36
CA GLU A 18 20.43 -16.96 -20.99
C GLU A 18 19.48 -15.76 -20.88
N VAL A 19 18.17 -16.03 -21.03
CA VAL A 19 17.13 -15.02 -20.80
C VAL A 19 17.11 -14.79 -19.31
N THR A 20 17.89 -13.81 -18.85
CA THR A 20 17.82 -13.33 -17.48
C THR A 20 16.45 -12.70 -17.32
N ILE A 21 15.47 -13.48 -16.84
CA ILE A 21 14.19 -12.94 -16.41
C ILE A 21 14.49 -12.14 -15.16
N GLU A 22 14.74 -10.84 -15.35
CA GLU A 22 14.90 -9.87 -14.28
C GLU A 22 13.64 -9.91 -13.44
N ARG A 23 13.71 -10.58 -12.28
CA ARG A 23 12.61 -10.62 -11.33
C ARG A 23 12.36 -9.20 -10.87
N GLN A 24 11.25 -8.61 -11.28
CA GLN A 24 10.77 -7.36 -10.71
C GLN A 24 10.74 -7.50 -9.18
N PRO A 25 11.38 -6.58 -8.43
CA PRO A 25 11.46 -6.67 -6.98
C PRO A 25 10.07 -6.81 -6.37
N ARG A 26 9.89 -7.82 -5.51
CA ARG A 26 8.57 -8.14 -4.91
C ARG A 26 8.10 -7.09 -3.90
N ALA A 27 9.03 -6.32 -3.33
CA ALA A 27 8.80 -5.26 -2.36
C ALA A 27 9.92 -4.21 -2.46
N ALA A 28 9.73 -3.01 -1.88
CA ALA A 28 10.74 -1.94 -1.86
C ALA A 28 12.06 -2.35 -1.16
N TYR A 29 12.02 -3.40 -0.34
CA TYR A 29 13.15 -3.94 0.40
C TYR A 29 13.24 -5.44 0.12
N GLU A 30 14.21 -5.84 -0.72
CA GLU A 30 14.46 -7.25 -1.02
C GLU A 30 15.06 -8.00 0.18
N ASP A 31 15.85 -7.29 1.01
CA ASP A 31 16.39 -7.79 2.28
C ASP A 31 15.77 -7.05 3.46
N SER A 32 14.80 -7.68 4.12
CA SER A 32 13.99 -7.07 5.20
C SER A 32 14.80 -6.67 6.44
N PHE A 33 16.05 -7.13 6.58
CA PHE A 33 16.88 -6.97 7.78
C PHE A 33 18.00 -5.93 7.63
N VAL A 34 18.14 -5.28 6.48
CA VAL A 34 19.10 -4.17 6.31
C VAL A 34 18.45 -2.86 6.78
N PRO A 35 19.11 -2.06 7.64
CA PRO A 35 18.59 -0.76 8.05
C PRO A 35 18.49 0.20 6.86
N HIS A 36 17.39 0.95 6.80
CA HIS A 36 17.13 1.98 5.79
C HIS A 36 16.80 3.32 6.45
N ALA A 37 16.99 4.42 5.72
CA ALA A 37 16.71 5.77 6.24
C ALA A 37 15.27 5.93 6.73
N THR A 38 14.32 5.26 6.08
CA THR A 38 12.91 5.20 6.48
C THR A 38 12.65 4.45 7.79
N ASP A 39 13.61 3.70 8.33
CA ASP A 39 13.48 3.06 9.65
C ASP A 39 13.61 4.05 10.79
N LEU A 40 14.22 5.22 10.55
CA LEU A 40 14.19 6.32 11.50
C LEU A 40 12.74 6.78 11.77
N LEU A 41 11.89 6.79 10.74
CA LEU A 41 10.46 7.13 10.87
C LEU A 41 9.73 6.09 11.73
N ARG A 42 10.03 4.80 11.58
CA ARG A 42 9.52 3.72 12.43
C ARG A 42 9.96 3.86 13.89
N GLY A 43 11.21 4.28 14.09
CA GLY A 43 11.73 4.61 15.42
C GLY A 43 10.98 5.78 16.06
N ILE A 44 10.70 6.83 15.29
CA ILE A 44 9.85 7.94 15.74
C ILE A 44 8.45 7.43 16.10
N GLY A 45 7.83 6.60 15.25
CA GLY A 45 6.52 6.02 15.52
C GLY A 45 6.47 5.22 16.83
N LEU A 46 7.53 4.48 17.16
CA LEU A 46 7.65 3.77 18.44
C LEU A 46 7.68 4.73 19.63
N LEU A 47 8.44 5.84 19.52
CA LEU A 47 8.51 6.86 20.56
C LEU A 47 7.18 7.62 20.72
N LEU A 48 6.39 7.74 19.65
CA LEU A 48 5.07 8.36 19.70
C LEU A 48 4.03 7.52 20.46
N LEU A 49 4.24 6.22 20.67
CA LEU A 49 3.30 5.38 21.43
C LEU A 49 3.16 5.86 22.90
N PRO A 50 4.21 5.86 23.73
CA PRO A 50 4.10 6.35 25.11
C PRO A 50 3.77 7.84 25.17
N TRP A 51 4.21 8.64 24.19
CA TRP A 51 3.87 10.06 24.10
C TRP A 51 2.36 10.28 23.88
N ALA A 52 1.75 9.56 22.93
CA ALA A 52 0.32 9.66 22.64
C ALA A 52 -0.52 9.23 23.85
N TYR A 53 -0.09 8.17 24.55
CA TYR A 53 -0.71 7.78 25.83
C TYR A 53 -0.65 8.90 26.86
N ALA A 54 0.52 9.51 27.04
CA ALA A 54 0.72 10.55 28.05
C ALA A 54 -0.07 11.83 27.77
N VAL A 55 -0.26 12.19 26.49
CA VAL A 55 -0.93 13.43 26.09
C VAL A 55 -2.45 13.27 25.95
N ALA A 56 -2.90 12.15 25.40
CA ALA A 56 -4.30 11.96 24.99
C ALA A 56 -4.94 10.66 25.49
N GLY A 57 -4.20 9.83 26.24
CA GLY A 57 -4.75 8.66 26.93
C GLY A 57 -4.79 7.38 26.09
N PRO A 58 -5.54 6.35 26.56
CA PRO A 58 -5.49 5.00 26.01
C PRO A 58 -6.00 4.89 24.57
N ALA A 59 -7.00 5.67 24.17
CA ALA A 59 -7.50 5.65 22.79
C ALA A 59 -6.42 6.12 21.80
N ALA A 60 -5.77 7.24 22.09
CA ALA A 60 -4.68 7.77 21.28
C ALA A 60 -3.48 6.80 21.21
N PHE A 61 -3.18 6.11 22.31
CA PHE A 61 -2.17 5.05 22.31
C PHE A 61 -2.50 3.92 21.35
N LEU A 62 -3.75 3.41 21.36
CA LEU A 62 -4.15 2.32 20.47
C LEU A 62 -4.15 2.74 19.00
N ALA A 63 -4.61 3.96 18.70
CA ALA A 63 -4.54 4.53 17.35
C ALA A 63 -3.07 4.68 16.90
N ALA A 64 -2.19 5.18 17.77
CA ALA A 64 -0.76 5.26 17.51
C ALA A 64 -0.12 3.88 17.29
N ALA A 65 -0.53 2.87 18.06
CA ALA A 65 -0.04 1.50 17.94
C ALA A 65 -0.45 0.87 16.61
N LEU A 66 -1.70 1.09 16.19
CA LEU A 66 -2.19 0.69 14.87
C LEU A 66 -1.43 1.39 13.75
N SER A 67 -1.22 2.70 13.87
CA SER A 67 -0.40 3.50 12.94
C SER A 67 1.03 2.95 12.83
N TRP A 68 1.67 2.62 13.96
CA TRP A 68 3.01 2.03 13.98
C TRP A 68 3.06 0.64 13.33
N GLY A 69 2.06 -0.21 13.58
CA GLY A 69 1.87 -1.47 12.86
C GLY A 69 1.76 -1.26 11.35
N GLY A 70 1.04 -0.23 10.92
CA GLY A 70 0.95 0.21 9.51
C GLY A 70 2.31 0.60 8.91
N GLN A 71 3.18 1.26 9.69
CA GLN A 71 4.54 1.60 9.24
C GLN A 71 5.39 0.35 8.98
N TRP A 72 5.22 -0.70 9.79
CA TRP A 72 5.84 -1.99 9.51
C TRP A 72 5.23 -2.67 8.29
N ALA A 73 3.91 -2.64 8.12
CA ALA A 73 3.26 -3.15 6.91
C ALA A 73 3.80 -2.46 5.64
N LEU A 74 4.06 -1.15 5.68
CA LEU A 74 4.67 -0.41 4.57
C LEU A 74 6.08 -0.92 4.23
N ARG A 75 6.84 -1.39 5.22
CA ARG A 75 8.15 -2.00 4.96
C ARG A 75 8.00 -3.21 4.05
N TYR A 76 7.01 -4.05 4.30
CA TYR A 76 6.87 -5.31 3.58
C TYR A 76 6.11 -5.16 2.25
N PHE A 77 5.15 -4.25 2.17
CA PHE A 77 4.20 -4.19 1.06
C PHE A 77 4.29 -2.94 0.19
N ALA A 78 5.04 -1.91 0.59
CA ALA A 78 5.26 -0.77 -0.28
C ALA A 78 6.04 -1.20 -1.54
N SER A 79 5.58 -0.73 -2.69
CA SER A 79 6.19 -1.03 -4.00
C SER A 79 7.43 -0.20 -4.29
N THR A 80 7.63 0.92 -3.59
CA THR A 80 8.81 1.79 -3.74
C THR A 80 9.16 2.44 -2.40
N ARG A 81 10.42 2.83 -2.21
CA ARG A 81 10.89 3.53 -1.00
C ARG A 81 10.20 4.88 -0.78
N TRP A 82 9.87 5.58 -1.86
CA TRP A 82 9.10 6.82 -1.81
C TRP A 82 7.69 6.60 -1.24
N ARG A 83 6.99 5.55 -1.71
CA ARG A 83 5.66 5.20 -1.20
C ARG A 83 5.70 4.77 0.27
N ASP A 84 6.76 4.07 0.68
CA ASP A 84 7.02 3.78 2.09
C ASP A 84 7.17 5.07 2.91
N ALA A 85 8.10 5.95 2.52
CA ALA A 85 8.35 7.21 3.22
C ALA A 85 7.07 8.08 3.32
N LEU A 86 6.36 8.28 2.22
CA LEU A 86 5.10 9.02 2.23
C LEU A 86 4.06 8.39 3.15
N GLY A 87 3.84 7.08 3.04
CA GLY A 87 2.86 6.41 3.87
C GLY A 87 3.18 6.54 5.35
N GLN A 88 4.46 6.45 5.72
CA GLN A 88 4.90 6.68 7.09
C GLN A 88 4.66 8.12 7.55
N LEU A 89 4.91 9.12 6.70
CA LEU A 89 4.62 10.53 7.04
C LEU A 89 3.13 10.76 7.29
N VAL A 90 2.25 10.16 6.48
CA VAL A 90 0.80 10.23 6.69
C VAL A 90 0.41 9.57 8.01
N LEU A 91 0.92 8.37 8.29
CA LEU A 91 0.65 7.61 9.53
C LEU A 91 1.14 8.35 10.78
N LEU A 92 2.35 8.91 10.74
CA LEU A 92 2.92 9.71 11.83
C LEU A 92 2.13 11.01 12.03
N GLY A 93 1.78 11.68 10.93
CA GLY A 93 0.95 12.89 10.95
C GLY A 93 -0.40 12.63 11.62
N ALA A 94 -1.10 11.57 11.21
CA ALA A 94 -2.38 11.16 11.81
C ALA A 94 -2.26 10.92 13.32
N THR A 95 -1.22 10.21 13.77
CA THR A 95 -0.95 10.00 15.20
C THR A 95 -0.78 11.31 15.95
N VAL A 96 0.02 12.24 15.41
CA VAL A 96 0.29 13.53 16.07
C VAL A 96 -0.95 14.43 16.07
N PHE A 97 -1.65 14.54 14.94
CA PHE A 97 -2.84 15.37 14.82
C PHE A 97 -3.97 14.89 15.72
N SER A 98 -4.21 13.57 15.75
CA SER A 98 -5.20 12.96 16.65
C SER A 98 -4.84 13.20 18.13
N ALA A 99 -3.59 12.93 18.53
CA ALA A 99 -3.17 13.11 19.93
C ALA A 99 -3.20 14.57 20.40
N LEU A 100 -3.00 15.54 19.49
CA LEU A 100 -3.09 16.97 19.80
C LEU A 100 -4.52 17.53 19.71
N GLY A 101 -5.50 16.72 19.26
CA GLY A 101 -6.87 17.18 19.02
C GLY A 101 -6.98 18.20 17.87
N ALA A 102 -6.07 18.12 16.89
CA ALA A 102 -5.96 19.12 15.82
C ALA A 102 -7.20 19.16 14.90
N TYR A 103 -7.92 18.05 14.78
CA TYR A 103 -9.13 17.95 13.95
C TYR A 103 -10.26 18.85 14.45
N ALA A 104 -10.36 19.05 15.77
CA ALA A 104 -11.31 19.99 16.36
C ALA A 104 -10.97 21.47 16.09
N LEU A 105 -9.72 21.76 15.67
CA LEU A 105 -9.26 23.12 15.39
C LEU A 105 -9.28 23.45 13.90
N ILE A 106 -9.19 22.44 13.03
CA ILE A 106 -9.08 22.59 11.58
C ILE A 106 -10.05 21.60 10.92
N GLU A 107 -11.26 22.04 10.64
CA GLU A 107 -12.39 21.18 10.24
C GLU A 107 -12.10 20.29 9.01
N TRP A 108 -11.37 20.80 8.01
CA TRP A 108 -11.06 20.03 6.79
C TRP A 108 -9.91 19.04 6.98
N LEU A 109 -9.12 19.18 8.06
CA LEU A 109 -7.92 18.39 8.27
C LEU A 109 -8.26 16.92 8.46
N ASP A 110 -9.35 16.63 9.17
CA ASP A 110 -9.78 15.27 9.45
C ASP A 110 -10.12 14.52 8.16
N LEU A 111 -10.98 15.12 7.33
CA LEU A 111 -11.34 14.61 6.00
C LEU A 111 -10.09 14.39 5.13
N ALA A 112 -9.14 15.34 5.14
CA ALA A 112 -7.92 15.20 4.38
C ALA A 112 -7.06 14.02 4.86
N VAL A 113 -6.91 13.84 6.17
CA VAL A 113 -6.16 12.73 6.75
C VAL A 113 -6.85 11.40 6.50
N HIS A 114 -8.17 11.31 6.63
CA HIS A 114 -8.96 10.13 6.29
C HIS A 114 -8.76 9.69 4.83
N GLY A 115 -8.86 10.64 3.89
CA GLY A 115 -8.61 10.37 2.48
C GLY A 115 -7.16 9.91 2.21
N LEU A 116 -6.17 10.55 2.83
CA LEU A 116 -4.77 10.18 2.67
C LEU A 116 -4.45 8.81 3.27
N LEU A 117 -4.91 8.54 4.51
CA LEU A 117 -4.74 7.26 5.18
C LEU A 117 -5.37 6.13 4.37
N MET A 118 -6.59 6.33 3.87
CA MET A 118 -7.23 5.29 3.08
C MET A 118 -6.50 5.05 1.75
N GLY A 119 -5.90 6.09 1.16
CA GLY A 119 -5.00 5.93 0.03
C GLY A 119 -3.76 5.08 0.34
N VAL A 120 -3.15 5.28 1.52
CA VAL A 120 -2.03 4.46 2.02
C VAL A 120 -2.46 3.01 2.23
N VAL A 121 -3.61 2.79 2.88
CA VAL A 121 -4.19 1.47 3.15
C VAL A 121 -4.49 0.73 1.84
N VAL A 122 -5.07 1.39 0.84
CA VAL A 122 -5.29 0.78 -0.48
C VAL A 122 -3.97 0.45 -1.18
N GLY A 123 -2.95 1.30 -1.03
CA GLY A 123 -1.59 1.01 -1.50
C GLY A 123 -1.01 -0.26 -0.87
N LEU A 124 -1.21 -0.44 0.44
CA LEU A 124 -0.82 -1.65 1.18
C LEU A 124 -1.60 -2.87 0.71
N LEU A 125 -2.92 -2.78 0.60
CA LEU A 125 -3.76 -3.88 0.08
C LEU A 125 -3.29 -4.34 -1.29
N HIS A 126 -3.05 -3.41 -2.20
CA HIS A 126 -2.53 -3.73 -3.52
C HIS A 126 -1.15 -4.41 -3.45
N GLY A 127 -0.25 -3.93 -2.59
CA GLY A 127 1.03 -4.57 -2.30
C GLY A 127 0.86 -6.02 -1.84
N THR A 128 0.05 -6.24 -0.80
CA THR A 128 -0.26 -7.56 -0.24
C THR A 128 -0.86 -8.52 -1.26
N LEU A 129 -1.83 -8.05 -2.06
CA LEU A 129 -2.49 -8.86 -3.07
C LEU A 129 -1.53 -9.23 -4.22
N ARG A 130 -0.54 -8.38 -4.52
CA ARG A 130 0.54 -8.71 -5.45
C ARG A 130 1.53 -9.72 -4.86
N THR A 131 1.97 -9.53 -3.62
CA THR A 131 2.97 -10.41 -2.98
C THR A 131 2.43 -11.81 -2.71
N THR A 132 1.13 -11.94 -2.42
CA THR A 132 0.45 -13.23 -2.21
C THR A 132 0.07 -13.92 -3.51
N GLY A 133 0.23 -13.27 -4.66
CA GLY A 133 -0.14 -13.82 -5.97
C GLY A 133 -1.64 -13.89 -6.23
N LEU A 134 -2.48 -13.34 -5.34
CA LEU A 134 -3.94 -13.28 -5.52
C LEU A 134 -4.37 -12.42 -6.71
N MET A 135 -3.46 -11.59 -7.26
CA MET A 135 -3.66 -10.81 -8.49
C MET A 135 -3.04 -11.42 -9.76
N ASN A 136 -2.37 -12.57 -9.66
CA ASN A 136 -1.77 -13.24 -10.82
C ASN A 136 -2.88 -13.93 -11.63
N GLY A 137 -3.07 -13.57 -12.91
CA GLY A 137 -4.01 -14.24 -13.82
C GLY A 137 -5.19 -13.42 -14.33
N THR A 138 -5.21 -12.11 -14.11
CA THR A 138 -6.32 -11.28 -14.60
C THR A 138 -6.20 -10.96 -16.11
N SER A 139 -7.27 -11.25 -16.86
CA SER A 139 -7.42 -11.06 -18.31
C SER A 139 -7.37 -9.58 -18.74
N PRO A 140 -7.53 -9.20 -20.02
CA PRO A 140 -7.56 -7.80 -20.47
C PRO A 140 -8.58 -6.88 -19.75
N GLY A 141 -9.62 -7.43 -19.10
CA GLY A 141 -10.53 -6.71 -18.18
C GLY A 141 -10.01 -6.55 -16.73
N GLY A 142 -8.85 -7.12 -16.44
CA GLY A 142 -8.28 -7.27 -15.11
C GLY A 142 -7.91 -5.98 -14.39
N ALA A 143 -7.52 -4.95 -15.13
CA ALA A 143 -7.15 -3.66 -14.53
C ALA A 143 -8.38 -2.94 -13.96
N TRP A 144 -9.51 -2.96 -14.69
CA TRP A 144 -10.76 -2.39 -14.19
C TRP A 144 -11.26 -3.17 -12.97
N TRP A 145 -11.19 -4.50 -13.03
CA TRP A 145 -11.57 -5.34 -11.90
C TRP A 145 -10.70 -5.09 -10.66
N ARG A 146 -9.38 -4.92 -10.83
CA ARG A 146 -8.48 -4.50 -9.75
C ARG A 146 -8.89 -3.16 -9.15
N PHE A 147 -9.22 -2.18 -9.98
CA PHE A 147 -9.70 -0.89 -9.51
C PHE A 147 -10.95 -1.05 -8.64
N VAL A 148 -11.97 -1.75 -9.14
CA VAL A 148 -13.23 -1.98 -8.41
C VAL A 148 -13.00 -2.69 -7.08
N ILE A 149 -12.20 -3.77 -7.07
CA ILE A 149 -11.87 -4.50 -5.83
C ILE A 149 -11.15 -3.60 -4.83
N LEU A 150 -10.15 -2.84 -5.26
CA LEU A 150 -9.38 -1.98 -4.36
C LEU A 150 -10.24 -0.87 -3.76
N VAL A 151 -11.14 -0.28 -4.56
CA VAL A 151 -12.10 0.71 -4.07
C VAL A 151 -13.08 0.08 -3.09
N ALA A 152 -13.62 -1.09 -3.40
CA ALA A 152 -14.57 -1.79 -2.52
C ALA A 152 -13.93 -2.21 -1.19
N LEU A 153 -12.70 -2.73 -1.21
CA LEU A 153 -11.96 -3.07 0.01
C LEU A 153 -11.59 -1.84 0.82
N GLY A 154 -11.20 -0.74 0.16
CA GLY A 154 -10.94 0.53 0.83
C GLY A 154 -12.19 1.10 1.50
N ALA A 155 -13.34 1.09 0.81
CA ALA A 155 -14.62 1.51 1.38
C ALA A 155 -15.04 0.63 2.57
N LEU A 156 -14.84 -0.69 2.49
CA LEU A 156 -15.09 -1.59 3.61
C LEU A 156 -14.18 -1.26 4.80
N LEU A 157 -12.89 -1.00 4.58
CA LEU A 157 -11.98 -0.60 5.65
C LEU A 157 -12.31 0.76 6.25
N ALA A 158 -12.83 1.71 5.46
CA ALA A 158 -13.37 2.96 5.99
C ALA A 158 -14.54 2.71 6.94
N VAL A 159 -15.48 1.83 6.57
CA VAL A 159 -16.59 1.43 7.46
C VAL A 159 -16.07 0.76 8.74
N LEU A 160 -15.07 -0.12 8.63
CA LEU A 160 -14.48 -0.76 9.82
C LEU A 160 -13.75 0.25 10.70
N TRP A 161 -13.17 1.31 10.12
CA TRP A 161 -12.55 2.41 10.88
C TRP A 161 -13.60 3.16 11.70
N GLU A 162 -14.70 3.61 11.09
CA GLU A 162 -15.81 4.27 11.80
C GLU A 162 -16.37 3.42 12.95
N ILE A 163 -16.50 2.12 12.73
CA ILE A 163 -16.92 1.18 13.79
C ILE A 163 -15.87 1.14 14.92
N GLY A 164 -14.59 1.20 14.57
CA GLY A 164 -13.48 1.29 15.52
C GLY A 164 -13.51 2.57 16.33
N GLU A 165 -13.77 3.71 15.70
CA GLU A 165 -13.93 5.01 16.39
C GLU A 165 -15.15 5.02 17.29
N TRP A 166 -16.29 4.50 16.82
CA TRP A 166 -17.47 4.30 17.66
C TRP A 166 -17.18 3.41 18.87
N ALA A 167 -16.45 2.31 18.70
CA ALA A 167 -16.04 1.45 19.80
C ALA A 167 -15.10 2.18 20.76
N GLY A 168 -14.13 2.94 20.24
CA GLY A 168 -13.23 3.79 21.01
C GLY A 168 -13.99 4.84 21.84
N TYR A 169 -14.94 5.53 21.22
CA TYR A 169 -15.83 6.48 21.88
C TYR A 169 -16.56 5.84 23.06
N ARG A 170 -17.07 4.63 22.84
CA ARG A 170 -17.91 3.96 23.82
C ARG A 170 -17.15 3.32 24.98
N LEU A 171 -15.93 2.85 24.71
CA LEU A 171 -15.13 2.04 25.63
C LEU A 171 -13.97 2.79 26.27
N LEU A 172 -13.44 3.84 25.63
CA LEU A 172 -12.16 4.45 25.99
C LEU A 172 -12.25 5.96 26.23
N ASP A 173 -12.79 6.72 25.29
CA ASP A 173 -12.78 8.19 25.36
C ASP A 173 -14.00 8.82 24.67
N PRO A 174 -14.94 9.43 25.41
CA PRO A 174 -16.14 10.04 24.84
C PRO A 174 -15.86 11.33 24.04
N ARG A 175 -14.60 11.73 23.85
CA ARG A 175 -14.21 12.88 23.01
C ARG A 175 -13.93 12.49 21.56
N ILE A 176 -13.89 11.20 21.23
CA ILE A 176 -13.70 10.71 19.86
C ILE A 176 -14.89 11.16 18.99
N GLY A 177 -14.60 11.71 17.82
CA GLY A 177 -15.59 12.12 16.82
C GLY A 177 -16.36 10.90 16.31
N VAL A 178 -17.68 10.89 16.49
CA VAL A 178 -18.60 9.84 16.02
C VAL A 178 -19.94 10.46 15.56
N GLY A 179 -19.89 11.75 15.20
CA GLY A 179 -21.05 12.50 14.78
C GLY A 179 -21.57 12.04 13.42
N TYR A 180 -22.82 12.33 13.08
CA TYR A 180 -23.36 11.94 11.77
C TYR A 180 -22.57 12.58 10.61
N ASP A 181 -22.36 13.89 10.66
CA ASP A 181 -21.64 14.61 9.60
C ASP A 181 -20.16 14.23 9.52
N ASP A 182 -19.59 13.90 10.68
CA ASP A 182 -18.22 13.43 10.87
C ASP A 182 -18.02 12.07 10.18
N THR A 183 -18.74 11.03 10.66
CA THR A 183 -18.74 9.69 10.08
C THR A 183 -19.08 9.69 8.59
N MET A 184 -20.12 10.42 8.17
CA MET A 184 -20.47 10.48 6.75
C MET A 184 -19.39 11.18 5.93
N GLY A 185 -18.77 12.23 6.46
CA GLY A 185 -17.65 12.92 5.85
C GLY A 185 -16.45 12.02 5.67
N ASP A 186 -16.07 11.29 6.71
CA ASP A 186 -14.91 10.41 6.73
C ASP A 186 -15.08 9.19 5.83
N LEU A 187 -16.29 8.63 5.76
CA LEU A 187 -16.63 7.59 4.78
C LEU A 187 -16.49 8.09 3.34
N LEU A 188 -16.95 9.32 3.05
CA LEU A 188 -16.81 9.92 1.72
C LEU A 188 -15.35 10.23 1.39
N ALA A 189 -14.60 10.77 2.34
CA ALA A 189 -13.17 11.03 2.21
C ALA A 189 -12.37 9.73 1.99
N GLY A 190 -12.66 8.70 2.78
CA GLY A 190 -12.07 7.37 2.66
C GLY A 190 -12.37 6.72 1.31
N LEU A 191 -13.60 6.82 0.83
CA LEU A 191 -13.98 6.34 -0.51
C LEU A 191 -13.22 7.09 -1.61
N ALA A 192 -13.13 8.42 -1.52
CA ALA A 192 -12.40 9.24 -2.48
C ALA A 192 -10.90 8.90 -2.48
N GLY A 193 -10.28 8.79 -1.31
CA GLY A 193 -8.88 8.38 -1.13
C GLY A 193 -8.61 7.00 -1.74
N SER A 194 -9.52 6.05 -1.50
CA SER A 194 -9.47 4.71 -2.10
C SER A 194 -9.49 4.75 -3.63
N ALA A 195 -10.42 5.52 -4.21
CA ALA A 195 -10.55 5.68 -5.65
C ALA A 195 -9.32 6.35 -6.27
N LEU A 196 -8.76 7.36 -5.63
CA LEU A 196 -7.54 8.04 -6.10
C LEU A 196 -6.33 7.09 -6.10
N ALA A 197 -6.12 6.35 -5.01
CA ALA A 197 -5.03 5.39 -4.91
C ALA A 197 -5.17 4.24 -5.93
N ALA A 198 -6.37 3.66 -6.05
CA ALA A 198 -6.66 2.62 -7.03
C ALA A 198 -6.48 3.11 -8.47
N SER A 199 -6.83 4.37 -8.77
CA SER A 199 -6.58 5.01 -10.07
C SER A 199 -5.10 5.13 -10.38
N GLY A 200 -4.27 5.49 -9.39
CA GLY A 200 -2.82 5.55 -9.54
C GLY A 200 -2.21 4.19 -9.91
N VAL A 201 -2.68 3.12 -9.27
CA VAL A 201 -2.30 1.74 -9.61
C VAL A 201 -2.71 1.42 -11.05
N PHE A 202 -3.97 1.69 -11.41
CA PHE A 202 -4.52 1.41 -12.73
C PHE A 202 -3.74 2.07 -13.88
N ARG A 203 -3.34 3.34 -13.72
CA ARG A 203 -2.54 4.07 -14.71
C ARG A 203 -1.16 3.45 -14.92
N THR A 204 -0.52 3.03 -13.83
CA THR A 204 0.81 2.41 -13.87
C THR A 204 0.76 1.08 -14.65
N ASP A 205 -0.27 0.26 -14.41
CA ASP A 205 -0.46 -1.01 -15.11
C ASP A 205 -0.67 -0.84 -16.62
N ARG A 206 -1.38 0.21 -17.05
CA ARG A 206 -1.58 0.51 -18.47
C ARG A 206 -0.29 0.97 -19.16
N ALA A 207 0.48 1.84 -18.51
CA ALA A 207 1.75 2.33 -19.06
C ALA A 207 2.72 1.17 -19.35
N LEU A 208 2.87 0.23 -18.40
CA LEU A 208 3.72 -0.96 -18.56
C LEU A 208 3.25 -1.88 -19.69
N ARG A 209 1.93 -2.06 -19.87
CA ARG A 209 1.37 -2.86 -20.98
C ARG A 209 1.54 -2.21 -22.35
N GLY A 210 1.53 -0.87 -22.42
CA GLY A 210 1.76 -0.11 -23.64
C GLY A 210 3.21 -0.22 -24.12
N ALA A 211 4.17 -0.08 -23.21
CA ALA A 211 5.60 -0.20 -23.51
C ALA A 211 5.96 -1.58 -24.09
N GLY A 212 5.48 -2.67 -23.48
CA GLY A 212 5.76 -4.03 -23.96
C GLY A 212 5.09 -4.42 -25.29
N ARG A 213 4.14 -3.63 -25.80
CA ARG A 213 3.58 -3.84 -27.16
C ARG A 213 4.41 -3.17 -28.24
N GLY A 214 5.06 -2.04 -27.95
CA GLY A 214 5.87 -1.30 -28.92
C GLY A 214 7.18 -1.98 -29.30
N GLU A 215 7.72 -2.86 -28.44
CA GLU A 215 8.96 -3.61 -28.71
C GLU A 215 8.75 -4.88 -29.54
N ASN A 216 7.50 -5.29 -29.79
CA ASN A 216 7.16 -6.55 -30.46
C ASN A 216 6.61 -6.38 -31.89
N GLU A 217 6.68 -5.19 -32.49
CA GLU A 217 6.39 -5.02 -33.91
C GLU A 217 7.67 -5.23 -34.74
N PRO A 218 7.77 -6.29 -35.57
CA PRO A 218 8.86 -6.43 -36.51
C PRO A 218 8.70 -5.39 -37.62
N GLY A 219 9.74 -4.56 -37.80
CA GLY A 219 9.90 -3.68 -38.95
C GLY A 219 10.25 -4.42 -40.24
#